data_AF-A0A3D4NUQ2-F1
#
_entry.id   AF-A0A3D4NUQ2-F1
#
_cell.length_a   1.000
_cell.length_b   1.000
_cell.length_c   1.000
_cell.angle_alpha   90.00
_cell.angle_beta   90.00
_cell.angle_gamma   90.00
#
_symmetry.space_group_name_H-M   'P 1'
#
loop_
_entity.id
_entity.type
_entity.pdbx_description
1 polymer ?
#
loop_
_entity_poly.entity_id
_entity_poly.type
_entity_poly.pdbx_seq_one_letter_code
_entity_poly.pdbx_strand_id
1 'polypeptide(L)'
;SSDDLQITITGLQGHGGMPWNTIDPIVTAAQVLNGLQTVVSRRTNLTQSPAVITVGMIQGGSAPNIVPDQVRMAGTIRTYDEKVRAQLGRDIKLSTEKIAESAEAKAEVSVVPAYGTTINDEKLAAQMAPVLDRAASGKVAKAPLVGASEDFSFFARQVPGLYFFLGVTPDGQDPETAAPNHNPNFFVDESALVVGTRALSGLTVQFLETAQKSRVATRNK
;
A
#
# COMPACT_ATOMS: atom_id res chain seq x y z
N SER A 1 -1.56 -2.72 -0.93
CA SER A 1 -2.07 -2.52 0.45
C SER A 1 -1.51 -1.26 1.08
N SER A 2 -2.15 -0.82 2.17
CA SER A 2 -1.69 0.24 3.07
C SER A 2 -1.81 -0.26 4.50
N ASP A 3 -0.70 -0.53 5.18
CA ASP A 3 -0.74 -0.79 6.62
C ASP A 3 0.00 0.30 7.36
N ASP A 4 -0.55 0.70 8.50
CA ASP A 4 0.09 1.64 9.39
C ASP A 4 1.02 0.88 10.34
N LEU A 5 2.28 1.31 10.40
CA LEU A 5 3.28 0.78 11.29
C LEU A 5 3.49 1.77 12.44
N GLN A 6 3.38 1.28 13.67
CA GLN A 6 3.71 2.00 14.89
C GLN A 6 4.67 1.15 15.71
N ILE A 7 5.79 1.75 16.12
CA ILE A 7 6.78 1.10 16.97
C ILE A 7 7.07 2.04 18.15
N THR A 8 7.05 1.50 19.36
CA THR A 8 7.49 2.20 20.55
C THR A 8 8.63 1.41 21.18
N ILE A 9 9.79 2.05 21.37
CA ILE A 9 10.97 1.47 22.01
C ILE A 9 11.13 2.14 23.36
N THR A 10 11.07 1.35 24.43
CA THR A 10 11.21 1.81 25.81
C THR A 10 12.53 1.31 26.37
N GLY A 11 13.33 2.23 26.89
CA GLY A 11 14.60 1.98 27.55
C GLY A 11 14.56 2.45 29.01
N LEU A 12 15.67 3.02 29.46
CA LEU A 12 15.85 3.54 30.81
C LEU A 12 16.53 4.90 30.73
N GLN A 13 15.80 5.95 31.09
CA GLN A 13 16.29 7.32 31.05
C GLN A 13 17.45 7.54 32.01
N GLY A 14 18.40 8.41 31.64
CA GLY A 14 19.41 8.88 32.57
C GLY A 14 20.31 9.98 32.00
N HIS A 15 21.38 10.29 32.74
CA HIS A 15 22.30 11.35 32.38
C HIS A 15 23.17 10.93 31.19
N GLY A 16 23.23 11.76 30.14
CA GLY A 16 23.97 11.45 28.90
C GLY A 16 25.48 11.24 29.08
N GLY A 17 26.05 11.80 30.15
CA GLY A 17 27.45 11.54 30.55
C GLY A 17 27.69 10.22 31.30
N MET A 18 26.65 9.44 31.60
CA MET A 18 26.74 8.16 32.32
C MET A 18 25.89 7.06 31.62
N PRO A 19 26.15 6.76 30.34
CA PRO A 19 25.30 5.88 29.55
C PRO A 19 25.23 4.44 30.07
N TRP A 20 26.23 3.98 30.84
CA TRP A 20 26.23 2.65 31.47
C TRP A 20 25.15 2.46 32.56
N ASN A 21 24.49 3.55 32.99
CA ASN A 21 23.35 3.51 33.91
C ASN A 21 22.00 3.64 33.16
N THR A 22 22.00 3.51 31.84
CA THR A 22 20.84 3.75 30.97
C THR A 22 20.65 2.61 29.98
N ILE A 23 19.47 2.55 29.37
CA ILE A 23 19.20 1.74 28.18
C ILE A 23 18.73 2.75 27.15
N ASP A 24 19.52 2.97 26.09
CA ASP A 24 19.30 4.09 25.15
C ASP A 24 18.32 3.72 24.02
N PRO A 25 17.06 4.20 24.06
CA PRO A 25 16.09 3.86 23.04
C PRO A 25 16.34 4.58 21.70
N ILE A 26 17.15 5.66 21.66
CA ILE A 26 17.53 6.33 20.40
C ILE A 26 18.49 5.45 19.61
N VAL A 27 19.52 4.93 20.27
CA VAL A 27 20.47 4.00 19.64
C VAL A 27 19.75 2.72 19.20
N THR A 28 18.89 2.17 20.05
CA THR A 28 18.07 1.00 19.68
C THR A 28 17.15 1.30 18.50
N ALA A 29 16.50 2.47 18.45
CA ALA A 29 15.65 2.86 17.32
C ALA A 29 16.42 2.94 16.00
N ALA A 30 17.65 3.46 16.03
CA ALA A 30 18.52 3.49 14.85
C ALA A 30 18.88 2.06 14.36
N GLN A 31 19.16 1.14 15.29
CA GLN A 31 19.40 -0.27 14.95
C GLN A 31 18.14 -0.93 14.37
N VAL A 32 16.97 -0.68 14.97
CA VAL A 32 15.68 -1.16 14.46
C VAL A 32 15.44 -0.62 13.05
N LEU A 33 15.62 0.68 12.82
CA LEU A 33 15.46 1.30 11.49
C LEU A 33 16.30 0.60 10.43
N ASN A 34 17.57 0.33 10.74
CA ASN A 34 18.48 -0.41 9.84
C ASN A 34 18.03 -1.88 9.67
N GLY A 35 17.62 -2.53 10.76
CA GLY A 35 17.12 -3.90 10.76
C GLY A 35 15.88 -4.08 9.87
N LEU A 36 14.95 -3.12 9.90
CA LEU A 36 13.75 -3.13 9.05
C LEU A 36 14.09 -3.17 7.56
N GLN A 37 15.21 -2.56 7.13
CA GLN A 37 15.64 -2.61 5.72
C GLN A 37 15.99 -4.04 5.28
N THR A 38 16.44 -4.89 6.22
CA THR A 38 16.77 -6.29 5.93
C THR A 38 15.54 -7.18 5.78
N VAL A 39 14.40 -6.77 6.37
CA VAL A 39 13.12 -7.47 6.18
C VAL A 39 12.73 -7.46 4.70
N VAL A 40 12.79 -6.29 4.05
CA VAL A 40 12.52 -6.18 2.61
C VAL A 40 13.65 -6.81 1.81
N SER A 41 14.90 -6.39 2.05
CA SER A 41 16.00 -6.73 1.14
C SER A 41 16.43 -8.19 1.21
N ARG A 42 16.31 -8.88 2.36
CA ARG A 42 16.86 -10.23 2.59
C ARG A 42 15.81 -11.30 2.90
N ARG A 43 14.61 -10.93 3.40
CA ARG A 43 13.59 -11.89 3.82
C ARG A 43 12.37 -11.95 2.91
N THR A 44 12.15 -10.89 2.13
CA THR A 44 11.00 -10.81 1.23
C THR A 44 11.37 -11.30 -0.17
N ASN A 45 10.58 -12.23 -0.73
CA ASN A 45 10.76 -12.65 -2.12
C ASN A 45 10.19 -11.60 -3.07
N LEU A 46 11.03 -10.64 -3.49
CA LEU A 46 10.63 -9.54 -4.36
C LEU A 46 10.24 -9.98 -5.78
N THR A 47 10.57 -11.22 -6.19
CA THR A 47 10.08 -11.76 -7.47
C THR A 47 8.61 -12.18 -7.40
N GLN A 48 8.07 -12.43 -6.21
CA GLN A 48 6.65 -12.73 -6.00
C GLN A 48 5.83 -11.45 -5.87
N SER A 49 6.25 -10.52 -5.00
CA SER A 49 5.55 -9.25 -4.83
C SER A 49 6.51 -8.17 -4.37
N PRO A 50 6.49 -6.98 -5.00
CA PRO A 50 7.16 -5.81 -4.46
C PRO A 50 6.67 -5.51 -3.03
N ALA A 51 7.59 -5.05 -2.20
CA ALA A 51 7.31 -4.64 -0.83
C ALA A 51 8.06 -3.37 -0.49
N VAL A 52 7.42 -2.50 0.29
CA VAL A 52 8.00 -1.25 0.79
C VAL A 52 7.67 -1.13 2.27
N ILE A 53 8.67 -0.82 3.07
CA ILE A 53 8.53 -0.35 4.45
C ILE A 53 9.10 1.05 4.49
N THR A 54 8.29 2.02 4.88
CA THR A 54 8.73 3.41 5.05
C THR A 54 8.56 3.79 6.51
N VAL A 55 9.61 4.26 7.16
CA VAL A 55 9.52 4.95 8.45
C VAL A 55 9.49 6.45 8.16
N GLY A 56 8.34 7.08 8.36
CA GLY A 56 8.12 8.50 8.09
C GLY A 56 8.32 9.41 9.30
N MET A 57 8.37 8.83 10.51
CA MET A 57 8.48 9.57 11.76
C MET A 57 9.35 8.82 12.75
N ILE A 58 10.25 9.54 13.42
CA ILE A 58 11.01 9.09 14.59
C ILE A 58 11.01 10.25 15.59
N GLN A 59 10.59 10.00 16.83
CA GLN A 59 10.46 11.01 17.88
C GLN A 59 10.96 10.46 19.21
N GLY A 60 11.86 11.18 19.87
CA GLY A 60 12.32 10.89 21.23
C GLY A 60 13.36 11.91 21.70
N GLY A 61 13.56 11.97 23.01
CA GLY A 61 14.40 12.99 23.64
C GLY A 61 13.66 14.26 23.99
N SER A 62 14.15 14.96 25.02
CA SER A 62 13.64 16.26 25.48
C SER A 62 14.75 17.27 25.74
N ALA A 63 15.99 16.81 25.95
CA ALA A 63 17.18 17.61 26.17
C ALA A 63 18.43 16.90 25.63
N PRO A 64 19.47 17.63 25.21
CA PRO A 64 20.65 17.03 24.56
C PRO A 64 21.56 16.24 25.51
N ASN A 65 21.44 16.42 26.83
CA ASN A 65 22.25 15.77 27.86
C ASN A 65 21.49 14.65 28.62
N ILE A 66 20.34 14.21 28.10
CA ILE A 66 19.51 13.17 28.70
C ILE A 66 19.32 12.05 27.66
N VAL A 67 19.65 10.81 28.05
CA VAL A 67 19.18 9.61 27.33
C VAL A 67 17.71 9.44 27.67
N PRO A 68 16.75 9.48 26.72
CA PRO A 68 15.32 9.43 27.04
C PRO A 68 14.86 8.05 27.51
N ASP A 69 13.66 7.98 28.08
CA ASP A 69 12.99 6.71 28.43
C ASP A 69 12.37 6.00 27.21
N GLN A 70 12.03 6.74 26.16
CA GLN A 70 11.30 6.19 25.02
C GLN A 70 11.59 6.88 23.67
N VAL A 71 11.46 6.10 22.60
CA VAL A 71 11.38 6.58 21.20
C VAL A 71 10.14 5.98 20.52
N ARG A 72 9.44 6.81 19.75
CA ARG A 72 8.30 6.41 18.91
C ARG A 72 8.67 6.51 17.44
N MET A 73 8.32 5.49 16.66
CA MET A 73 8.49 5.47 15.21
C MET A 73 7.15 5.17 14.56
N ALA A 74 6.85 5.85 13.45
CA ALA A 74 5.66 5.59 12.66
C ALA A 74 5.99 5.50 11.17
N GLY A 75 5.20 4.73 10.44
CA GLY A 75 5.48 4.41 9.06
C GLY A 75 4.34 3.71 8.33
N THR A 76 4.63 3.27 7.11
CA THR A 76 3.69 2.52 6.26
C THR A 76 4.33 1.28 5.69
N ILE A 77 3.54 0.22 5.52
CA ILE A 77 3.92 -1.00 4.81
C ILE A 77 3.04 -1.15 3.56
N ARG A 78 3.66 -1.45 2.42
CA ARG A 78 2.96 -1.68 1.14
C ARG A 78 3.45 -2.94 0.46
N THR A 79 2.50 -3.71 -0.08
CA THR A 79 2.76 -4.82 -0.99
C THR A 79 1.49 -5.13 -1.81
N TYR A 80 1.60 -5.98 -2.83
CA TYR A 80 0.47 -6.41 -3.65
C TYR A 80 -0.06 -7.80 -3.26
N ASP A 81 0.68 -8.58 -2.47
CA ASP A 81 0.29 -9.94 -2.10
C ASP A 81 -0.03 -10.02 -0.60
N GLU A 82 -1.22 -10.56 -0.25
CA GLU A 82 -1.67 -10.65 1.15
C GLU A 82 -0.84 -11.64 1.98
N LYS A 83 -0.25 -12.67 1.38
CA LYS A 83 0.68 -13.58 2.08
C LYS A 83 1.99 -12.85 2.38
N VAL A 84 2.51 -12.09 1.41
CA VAL A 84 3.69 -11.23 1.62
C VAL A 84 3.40 -10.18 2.68
N ARG A 85 2.21 -9.55 2.68
CA ARG A 85 1.77 -8.58 3.69
C ARG A 85 1.80 -9.18 5.10
N ALA A 86 1.21 -10.36 5.26
CA ALA A 86 1.20 -11.06 6.55
C ALA A 86 2.62 -11.48 6.99
N GLN A 87 3.48 -11.88 6.05
CA GLN A 87 4.88 -12.20 6.32
C GLN A 87 5.66 -10.96 6.78
N LEU A 88 5.51 -9.82 6.11
CA LEU A 88 6.14 -8.55 6.48
C LEU A 88 5.75 -8.16 7.90
N GLY A 89 4.47 -8.22 8.26
CA GLY A 89 4.01 -7.89 9.62
C GLY A 89 4.68 -8.77 10.70
N ARG A 90 4.83 -10.07 10.44
CA ARG A 90 5.55 -10.99 11.35
C ARG A 90 7.04 -10.68 11.45
N ASP A 91 7.70 -10.46 10.31
CA ASP A 91 9.14 -10.24 10.27
C ASP A 91 9.54 -8.88 10.85
N ILE A 92 8.74 -7.83 10.60
CA ILE A 92 8.91 -6.51 11.22
C ILE A 92 8.86 -6.63 12.74
N LYS A 93 7.82 -7.30 13.25
CA LYS A 93 7.66 -7.52 14.69
C LYS A 93 8.86 -8.29 15.26
N LEU A 94 9.20 -9.42 14.65
CA LEU A 94 10.32 -10.26 15.11
C LEU A 94 11.65 -9.49 15.10
N SER A 95 12.02 -8.86 13.99
CA SER A 95 13.27 -8.11 13.89
C SER A 95 13.33 -6.97 14.89
N THR A 96 12.24 -6.22 15.04
CA THR A 96 12.18 -5.09 15.97
C THR A 96 12.32 -5.55 17.43
N GLU A 97 11.56 -6.57 17.83
CA GLU A 97 11.59 -7.11 19.19
C GLU A 97 12.97 -7.70 19.52
N LYS A 98 13.60 -8.42 18.58
CA LYS A 98 14.91 -9.04 18.82
C LYS A 98 16.07 -8.06 18.83
N ILE A 99 16.01 -7.00 18.01
CA ILE A 99 17.00 -5.92 18.08
C ILE A 99 16.86 -5.18 19.42
N ALA A 100 15.64 -4.85 19.83
CA ALA A 100 15.41 -4.18 21.12
C ALA A 100 15.87 -5.04 22.30
N GLU A 101 15.52 -6.32 22.32
CA GLU A 101 15.95 -7.28 23.34
C GLU A 101 17.47 -7.37 23.44
N SER A 102 18.19 -7.36 22.31
CA SER A 102 19.66 -7.39 22.30
C SER A 102 20.31 -6.13 22.91
N ALA A 103 19.56 -5.03 22.97
CA ALA A 103 19.96 -3.78 23.59
C ALA A 103 19.38 -3.61 25.01
N GLU A 104 18.78 -4.67 25.59
CA GLU A 104 18.06 -4.65 26.87
C GLU A 104 16.82 -3.71 26.90
N ALA A 105 16.40 -3.21 25.74
CA ALA A 105 15.21 -2.39 25.57
C ALA A 105 13.96 -3.25 25.31
N LYS A 106 12.79 -2.68 25.55
CA LYS A 106 11.49 -3.28 25.18
C LYS A 106 10.94 -2.59 23.95
N ALA A 107 10.57 -3.36 22.93
CA ALA A 107 9.81 -2.83 21.80
C ALA A 107 8.35 -3.31 21.81
N GLU A 108 7.45 -2.40 21.45
CA GLU A 108 6.04 -2.67 21.17
C GLU A 108 5.77 -2.31 19.72
N VAL A 109 5.28 -3.28 18.95
CA VAL A 109 5.03 -3.14 17.51
C VAL A 109 3.56 -3.35 17.23
N SER A 110 2.95 -2.37 16.57
CA SER A 110 1.60 -2.45 16.03
C SER A 110 1.64 -2.27 14.52
N VAL A 111 1.10 -3.25 13.80
CA VAL A 111 0.83 -3.15 12.37
C VAL A 111 -0.67 -3.19 12.21
N VAL A 112 -1.27 -2.05 11.87
CA VAL A 112 -2.71 -1.91 11.70
C VAL A 112 -3.04 -2.06 10.22
N PRO A 113 -3.77 -3.12 9.83
CA PRO A 113 -4.22 -3.24 8.44
C PRO A 113 -5.17 -2.10 8.10
N ALA A 114 -4.83 -1.27 7.12
CA ALA A 114 -5.79 -0.37 6.49
C ALA A 114 -6.25 -0.99 5.15
N TYR A 115 -5.85 -0.41 4.02
CA TYR A 115 -6.36 -0.85 2.72
C TYR A 115 -5.75 -2.18 2.26
N GLY A 116 -6.60 -3.06 1.73
CA GLY A 116 -6.17 -4.28 1.06
C GLY A 116 -5.42 -4.01 -0.25
N THR A 117 -4.94 -5.07 -0.89
CA THR A 117 -4.60 -4.94 -2.31
C THR A 117 -5.88 -4.85 -3.13
N THR A 118 -5.99 -3.84 -3.98
CA THR A 118 -7.03 -3.75 -4.99
C THR A 118 -6.72 -4.74 -6.11
N ILE A 119 -7.48 -5.83 -6.16
CA ILE A 119 -7.32 -6.90 -7.15
C ILE A 119 -8.61 -6.97 -7.96
N ASN A 120 -8.49 -6.84 -9.27
CA ASN A 120 -9.62 -7.06 -10.17
C ASN A 120 -9.90 -8.56 -10.29
N ASP A 121 -11.17 -8.93 -10.32
CA ASP A 121 -11.56 -10.28 -10.68
C ASP A 121 -11.16 -10.57 -12.13
N GLU A 122 -10.35 -11.60 -12.35
CA GLU A 122 -9.75 -11.89 -13.66
C GLU A 122 -10.81 -12.22 -14.72
N LYS A 123 -11.88 -12.94 -14.34
CA LYS A 123 -12.94 -13.33 -15.26
C LYS A 123 -13.78 -12.13 -15.65
N LEU A 124 -14.14 -11.30 -14.68
CA LEU A 124 -14.86 -10.05 -14.90
C LEU A 124 -14.03 -9.10 -15.76
N ALA A 125 -12.74 -8.93 -15.45
CA ALA A 125 -11.83 -8.10 -16.24
C ALA A 125 -11.74 -8.58 -17.70
N ALA A 126 -11.58 -9.89 -17.93
CA ALA A 126 -11.53 -10.47 -19.27
C ALA A 126 -12.87 -10.29 -20.02
N GLN A 127 -14.00 -10.50 -19.35
CA GLN A 127 -15.34 -10.30 -19.93
C GLN A 127 -15.58 -8.84 -20.31
N MET A 128 -15.05 -7.90 -19.53
CA MET A 128 -15.28 -6.47 -19.69
C MET A 128 -14.27 -5.77 -20.59
N ALA A 129 -13.09 -6.37 -20.85
CA ALA A 129 -12.04 -5.78 -21.67
C ALA A 129 -12.51 -5.30 -23.06
N PRO A 130 -13.34 -6.06 -23.83
CA PRO A 130 -13.84 -5.59 -25.12
C PRO A 130 -14.76 -4.36 -25.02
N VAL A 131 -15.43 -4.17 -23.89
CA VAL A 131 -16.28 -2.99 -23.66
C VAL A 131 -15.42 -1.75 -23.43
N LEU A 132 -14.38 -1.90 -22.61
CA LEU A 132 -13.40 -0.84 -22.36
C LEU A 132 -12.69 -0.44 -23.67
N ASP A 133 -12.31 -1.44 -24.48
CA ASP A 133 -11.65 -1.22 -25.77
C ASP A 133 -12.52 -0.36 -26.72
N ARG A 134 -13.80 -0.68 -26.85
CA ARG A 134 -14.75 0.13 -27.63
C ARG A 134 -14.94 1.52 -27.03
N ALA A 135 -15.07 1.63 -25.70
CA ALA A 135 -15.30 2.90 -25.03
C ALA A 135 -14.13 3.89 -25.24
N ALA A 136 -12.90 3.37 -25.24
CA ALA A 136 -11.67 4.13 -25.43
C ALA A 136 -11.17 4.12 -26.89
N SER A 137 -11.94 3.62 -27.85
CA SER A 137 -11.56 3.55 -29.27
C SER A 137 -10.20 2.88 -29.50
N GLY A 138 -9.94 1.77 -28.82
CA GLY A 138 -8.68 1.02 -28.91
C GLY A 138 -7.55 1.56 -28.04
N LYS A 139 -7.72 2.70 -27.33
CA LYS A 139 -6.72 3.26 -26.41
C LYS A 139 -6.78 2.58 -25.01
N VAL A 140 -6.79 1.25 -24.96
CA VAL A 140 -6.76 0.48 -23.71
C VAL A 140 -5.42 -0.21 -23.54
N ALA A 141 -4.86 -0.15 -22.34
CA ALA A 141 -3.65 -0.85 -21.98
C ALA A 141 -3.79 -1.49 -20.60
N LYS A 142 -3.00 -2.54 -20.36
CA LYS A 142 -2.85 -3.09 -19.01
C LYS A 142 -2.03 -2.10 -18.19
N ALA A 143 -2.61 -1.59 -17.11
CA ALA A 143 -1.88 -0.72 -16.19
C ALA A 143 -0.67 -1.45 -15.58
N PRO A 144 0.48 -0.78 -15.42
CA PRO A 144 1.57 -1.31 -14.61
C PRO A 144 1.14 -1.40 -13.14
N LEU A 145 1.97 -2.06 -12.31
CA LEU A 145 1.79 -1.98 -10.87
C LEU A 145 1.98 -0.53 -10.40
N VAL A 146 1.02 -0.03 -9.62
CA VAL A 146 1.02 1.35 -9.10
C VAL A 146 1.16 1.37 -7.58
N GLY A 147 2.06 2.22 -7.07
CA GLY A 147 2.34 2.31 -5.62
C GLY A 147 1.22 2.96 -4.79
N ALA A 148 0.23 3.57 -5.44
CA ALA A 148 -0.94 4.14 -4.77
C ALA A 148 -1.80 3.03 -4.14
N SER A 149 -2.46 3.36 -3.03
CA SER A 149 -3.42 2.46 -2.37
C SER A 149 -4.84 3.01 -2.54
N GLU A 150 -5.82 2.12 -2.54
CA GLU A 150 -7.20 2.43 -2.86
C GLU A 150 -8.15 1.63 -1.94
N ASP A 151 -9.16 2.30 -1.39
CA ASP A 151 -10.12 1.72 -0.46
C ASP A 151 -11.17 0.85 -1.18
N PHE A 152 -11.24 0.93 -2.52
CA PHE A 152 -12.04 0.04 -3.36
C PHE A 152 -11.78 -1.46 -3.07
N SER A 153 -10.57 -1.77 -2.57
CA SER A 153 -10.22 -3.10 -2.07
C SER A 153 -11.22 -3.68 -1.05
N PHE A 154 -11.92 -2.86 -0.27
CA PHE A 154 -12.97 -3.34 0.63
C PHE A 154 -14.18 -3.91 -0.12
N PHE A 155 -14.61 -3.28 -1.23
CA PHE A 155 -15.70 -3.79 -2.07
C PHE A 155 -15.27 -5.04 -2.84
N ALA A 156 -14.09 -5.00 -3.45
CA ALA A 156 -13.55 -6.11 -4.24
C ALA A 156 -13.31 -7.40 -3.42
N ARG A 157 -13.23 -7.28 -2.08
CA ARG A 157 -13.17 -8.44 -1.16
C ARG A 157 -14.52 -9.11 -0.94
N GLN A 158 -15.63 -8.42 -1.17
CA GLN A 158 -16.98 -8.94 -0.93
C GLN A 158 -17.61 -9.52 -2.18
N VAL A 159 -17.33 -8.92 -3.34
CA VAL A 159 -17.89 -9.30 -4.64
C VAL A 159 -16.85 -9.12 -5.75
N PRO A 160 -16.98 -9.82 -6.90
CA PRO A 160 -16.11 -9.60 -8.06
C PRO A 160 -16.07 -8.12 -8.43
N GLY A 161 -14.91 -7.50 -8.32
CA GLY A 161 -14.68 -6.07 -8.56
C GLY A 161 -13.85 -5.83 -9.82
N LEU A 162 -14.09 -4.69 -10.46
CA LEU A 162 -13.27 -4.17 -11.56
C LEU A 162 -13.02 -2.68 -11.33
N TYR A 163 -11.76 -2.34 -11.05
CA TYR A 163 -11.23 -1.00 -10.91
C TYR A 163 -10.25 -0.72 -12.05
N PHE A 164 -10.33 0.45 -12.68
CA PHE A 164 -9.47 0.81 -13.80
C PHE A 164 -9.13 2.29 -13.75
N PHE A 165 -7.99 2.65 -14.34
CA PHE A 165 -7.59 4.05 -14.50
C PHE A 165 -8.19 4.61 -15.80
N LEU A 166 -8.68 5.84 -15.70
CA LEU A 166 -9.04 6.65 -16.86
C LEU A 166 -7.88 7.62 -17.13
N GLY A 167 -7.30 7.56 -18.32
CA GLY A 167 -6.31 8.54 -18.75
C GLY A 167 -6.96 9.91 -18.90
N VAL A 168 -6.41 10.92 -18.23
CA VAL A 168 -6.90 12.30 -18.23
C VAL A 168 -5.85 13.31 -18.68
N THR A 169 -4.67 12.84 -19.09
CA THR A 169 -3.62 13.70 -19.64
C THR A 169 -4.06 14.24 -21.01
N PRO A 170 -3.97 15.55 -21.26
CA PRO A 170 -4.29 16.13 -22.56
C PRO A 170 -3.54 15.48 -23.72
N ASP A 171 -4.20 15.34 -24.87
CA ASP A 171 -3.56 14.86 -26.10
C ASP A 171 -2.33 15.74 -26.45
N GLY A 172 -1.20 15.11 -26.76
CA GLY A 172 0.06 15.80 -27.09
C GLY A 172 0.94 16.16 -25.89
N GLN A 173 0.46 15.96 -24.66
CA GLN A 173 1.30 16.01 -23.46
C GLN A 173 1.79 14.62 -23.08
N ASP A 174 3.05 14.52 -22.68
CA ASP A 174 3.64 13.28 -22.18
C ASP A 174 3.08 12.93 -20.79
N PRO A 175 2.39 11.79 -20.61
CA PRO A 175 1.87 11.37 -19.32
C PRO A 175 2.94 11.17 -18.24
N GLU A 176 4.21 10.87 -18.60
CA GLU A 176 5.28 10.66 -17.63
C GLU A 176 5.77 11.95 -16.97
N THR A 177 5.60 13.09 -17.65
CA THR A 177 6.01 14.42 -17.16
C THR A 177 4.84 15.29 -16.71
N ALA A 178 3.61 14.82 -16.92
CA ALA A 178 2.41 15.49 -16.43
C ALA A 178 2.38 15.57 -14.90
N ALA A 179 1.81 16.65 -14.37
CA ALA A 179 1.66 16.82 -12.92
C ALA A 179 0.78 15.68 -12.36
N PRO A 180 1.27 14.89 -11.38
CA PRO A 180 0.54 13.72 -10.88
C PRO A 180 -0.58 14.11 -9.90
N ASN A 181 -1.38 13.14 -9.49
CA ASN A 181 -2.35 13.30 -8.41
C ASN A 181 -1.67 13.93 -7.16
N HIS A 182 -2.39 14.82 -6.47
CA HIS A 182 -1.91 15.62 -5.32
C HIS A 182 -0.87 16.71 -5.64
N ASN A 183 -0.55 16.95 -6.91
CA ASN A 183 0.26 18.10 -7.31
C ASN A 183 -0.63 19.35 -7.52
N PRO A 184 -0.21 20.57 -7.11
CA PRO A 184 -1.00 21.79 -7.32
C PRO A 184 -1.23 22.14 -8.81
N ASN A 185 -0.40 21.63 -9.71
CA ASN A 185 -0.54 21.81 -11.15
C ASN A 185 -1.29 20.64 -11.83
N PHE A 186 -1.89 19.72 -11.04
CA PHE A 186 -2.68 18.61 -11.59
C PHE A 186 -3.83 19.16 -12.44
N PHE A 187 -3.99 18.63 -13.64
CA PHE A 187 -4.97 19.06 -14.61
C PHE A 187 -5.66 17.84 -15.25
N VAL A 188 -6.96 17.97 -15.48
CA VAL A 188 -7.81 16.92 -16.08
C VAL A 188 -8.28 17.42 -17.44
N ASP A 189 -7.95 16.67 -18.50
CA ASP A 189 -8.62 16.85 -19.80
C ASP A 189 -10.05 16.32 -19.70
N GLU A 190 -11.02 17.24 -19.69
CA GLU A 190 -12.44 16.92 -19.58
C GLU A 190 -12.97 16.09 -20.76
N SER A 191 -12.26 16.05 -21.89
CA SER A 191 -12.62 15.16 -23.00
C SER A 191 -12.63 13.68 -22.57
N ALA A 192 -11.82 13.32 -21.57
CA ALA A 192 -11.78 11.99 -20.97
C ALA A 192 -13.10 11.60 -20.29
N LEU A 193 -13.90 12.57 -19.82
CA LEU A 193 -15.19 12.29 -19.17
C LEU A 193 -16.16 11.56 -20.10
N VAL A 194 -16.08 11.83 -21.41
CA VAL A 194 -16.88 11.12 -22.43
C VAL A 194 -16.47 9.64 -22.47
N VAL A 195 -15.18 9.35 -22.43
CA VAL A 195 -14.65 7.97 -22.41
C VAL A 195 -15.04 7.27 -21.11
N GLY A 196 -14.87 7.93 -19.96
CA GLY A 196 -15.25 7.40 -18.65
C GLY A 196 -16.75 7.07 -18.56
N THR A 197 -17.61 7.96 -19.06
CA THR A 197 -19.06 7.76 -19.08
C THR A 197 -19.44 6.58 -19.99
N ARG A 198 -18.85 6.49 -21.18
CA ARG A 198 -19.06 5.34 -22.10
C ARG A 198 -18.59 4.03 -21.49
N ALA A 199 -17.44 4.03 -20.82
CA ALA A 199 -16.90 2.86 -20.15
C ALA A 199 -17.87 2.38 -19.05
N LEU A 200 -18.18 3.22 -18.06
CA LEU A 200 -19.04 2.81 -16.94
C LEU A 200 -20.45 2.40 -17.37
N SER A 201 -21.06 3.12 -18.30
CA SER A 201 -22.39 2.77 -18.82
C SER A 201 -22.36 1.48 -19.63
N GLY A 202 -21.37 1.32 -20.52
CA GLY A 202 -21.18 0.11 -21.31
C GLY A 202 -20.92 -1.13 -20.45
N LEU A 203 -20.07 -1.01 -19.42
CA LEU A 203 -19.79 -2.09 -18.47
C LEU A 203 -21.08 -2.55 -17.78
N THR A 204 -21.88 -1.59 -17.31
CA THR A 204 -23.14 -1.85 -16.63
C THR A 204 -24.12 -2.60 -17.53
N VAL A 205 -24.34 -2.11 -18.75
CA VAL A 205 -25.25 -2.76 -19.72
C VAL A 205 -24.77 -4.17 -20.06
N GLN A 206 -23.48 -4.33 -20.39
CA GLN A 206 -22.91 -5.63 -20.72
C GLN A 206 -23.06 -6.64 -19.57
N PHE A 207 -22.82 -6.21 -18.34
CA PHE A 207 -22.95 -7.06 -17.16
C PHE A 207 -24.39 -7.54 -16.97
N LEU A 208 -25.37 -6.63 -17.04
CA LEU A 208 -26.79 -6.94 -16.88
C LEU A 208 -27.32 -7.87 -17.98
N GLU A 209 -26.95 -7.64 -19.24
CA GLU A 209 -27.34 -8.51 -20.36
C GLU A 209 -26.76 -9.92 -20.23
N THR A 210 -25.52 -10.03 -19.78
CA THR A 210 -24.87 -11.34 -19.61
C THR A 210 -25.52 -12.12 -18.46
N ALA A 211 -25.79 -11.46 -17.33
CA ALA A 211 -26.47 -12.06 -16.19
C ALA A 211 -27.88 -12.57 -16.55
N GLN A 212 -28.61 -11.83 -17.38
CA GLN A 212 -29.94 -12.24 -17.87
C GLN A 212 -29.86 -13.52 -18.72
N LYS A 213 -28.91 -13.59 -19.66
CA LYS A 213 -28.70 -14.78 -20.52
C LYS A 213 -28.36 -16.02 -19.70
N SER A 214 -27.51 -15.89 -18.68
CA SER A 214 -27.16 -16.99 -17.77
C SER A 214 -28.35 -17.51 -16.96
N ARG A 215 -29.23 -16.63 -16.47
CA ARG A 215 -30.44 -16.99 -15.73
C ARG A 215 -31.49 -17.70 -16.59
N VAL A 216 -31.65 -17.29 -17.86
CA VAL A 216 -32.56 -17.94 -18.80
C VAL A 216 -32.05 -19.34 -19.16
N ALA A 217 -30.75 -19.51 -19.37
CA ALA A 217 -30.14 -20.80 -19.69
C ALA A 217 -30.23 -21.82 -18.54
N THR A 218 -30.27 -21.38 -17.28
CA THR A 218 -30.45 -22.26 -16.11
C THR A 218 -31.90 -22.65 -15.83
N ARG A 219 -32.89 -21.86 -16.30
CA ARG A 219 -34.32 -22.20 -16.19
C ARG A 219 -34.82 -23.18 -17.24
N ASN A 220 -34.12 -23.30 -18.36
CA ASN A 220 -34.47 -24.20 -19.46
C ASN A 220 -33.74 -25.57 -19.39
N LYS A 221 -33.07 -25.86 -18.27
CA LYS A 221 -32.54 -27.17 -17.90
C LYS A 221 -33.33 -27.72 -16.73
#